data_AF-A0A482X5Z1-F1
#
_entry.id   AF-A0A482X5Z1-F1
#
_cell.length_a   1.000
_cell.length_b   1.000
_cell.length_c   1.000
_cell.angle_alpha   90.00
_cell.angle_beta   90.00
_cell.angle_gamma   90.00
#
_symmetry.space_group_name_H-M   'P 1'
#
loop_
_entity.id
_entity.type
_entity.pdbx_description
1 polymer ?
#
loop_
_entity_poly.entity_id
_entity_poly.type
_entity_poly.pdbx_seq_one_letter_code
_entity_poly.pdbx_strand_id
1 'polypeptide(L)'
;MECVKSRIPVLRWAPQYNLSWLISDLIAGVTVSLTAVPQGIAYAVVAGLDPAYGLYSGIMGAFVYMLLGTSKDVTVGPTAIMSLMTYKYASAYGVDYAVLLCFISGVVTFIFGLLHLGKFTLNETD
;
A
#
# COMPACT_ATOMS: atom_id res chain seq x y z
N MET A 1 19.09 -16.68 -15.58
CA MET A 1 18.51 -15.37 -15.96
C MET A 1 16.99 -15.28 -15.71
N GLU A 2 16.31 -16.39 -15.38
CA GLU A 2 14.86 -16.41 -15.13
C GLU A 2 14.41 -15.88 -13.75
N CYS A 3 15.28 -15.90 -12.73
CA CYS A 3 14.91 -15.45 -11.37
C CYS A 3 14.62 -13.95 -11.26
N VAL A 4 15.23 -13.10 -12.12
CA VAL A 4 15.08 -11.64 -12.05
C VAL A 4 13.73 -11.18 -12.61
N LYS A 5 13.23 -11.83 -13.68
CA LYS A 5 11.89 -11.54 -14.24
C LYS A 5 10.73 -11.92 -13.32
N SER A 6 10.95 -12.83 -12.37
CA SER A 6 9.94 -13.21 -11.37
C SER A 6 9.88 -12.24 -10.17
N ARG A 7 10.94 -11.46 -9.93
CA ARG A 7 11.05 -10.59 -8.75
C ARG A 7 10.62 -9.16 -9.01
N ILE A 8 10.61 -8.72 -10.27
CA ILE A 8 10.21 -7.37 -10.67
C ILE A 8 9.10 -7.47 -11.73
N PRO A 9 7.84 -7.64 -11.30
CA PRO A 9 6.67 -7.86 -12.17
C PRO A 9 6.48 -6.73 -13.18
N VAL A 10 6.69 -5.47 -12.76
CA VAL A 10 7.61 -4.53 -13.45
C VAL A 10 7.84 -4.72 -14.95
N LEU A 11 8.97 -5.39 -15.20
CA LEU A 11 9.59 -5.64 -16.49
C LEU A 11 8.82 -6.67 -17.35
N ARG A 12 7.79 -7.32 -16.80
CA ARG A 12 6.99 -8.32 -17.51
C ARG A 12 5.77 -7.70 -18.20
N TRP A 13 5.12 -6.71 -17.57
CA TRP A 13 3.96 -6.03 -18.16
C TRP A 13 4.30 -4.78 -18.98
N ALA A 14 5.38 -4.06 -18.64
CA ALA A 14 5.82 -2.88 -19.39
C ALA A 14 6.03 -3.11 -20.91
N PRO A 15 6.69 -4.20 -21.38
CA PRO A 15 6.87 -4.43 -22.82
C PRO A 15 5.62 -4.97 -23.54
N GLN A 16 4.58 -5.39 -22.81
CA GLN A 16 3.30 -5.85 -23.39
C GLN A 16 2.22 -4.76 -23.36
N TYR A 17 2.55 -3.56 -22.89
CA TYR A 17 1.60 -2.47 -22.71
C TYR A 17 1.27 -1.83 -24.06
N ASN A 18 -0.02 -1.82 -24.41
CA ASN A 18 -0.50 -1.22 -25.65
C ASN A 18 -0.92 0.23 -25.40
N LEU A 19 -0.45 1.17 -26.23
CA LEU A 19 -0.76 2.60 -26.14
C LEU A 19 -2.28 2.90 -26.19
N SER A 20 -3.07 2.00 -26.78
CA SER A 20 -4.55 2.11 -26.78
C SER A 20 -5.15 2.05 -25.36
N TRP A 21 -4.53 1.30 -24.44
CA TRP A 21 -5.00 1.19 -23.05
C TRP A 21 -4.64 2.39 -22.19
N LEU A 22 -3.74 3.26 -22.66
CA LEU A 22 -3.32 4.47 -21.93
C LEU A 22 -4.51 5.38 -21.62
N ILE A 23 -5.46 5.51 -22.56
CA ILE A 23 -6.64 6.36 -22.36
C ILE A 23 -7.55 5.76 -21.29
N SER A 24 -7.79 4.44 -21.33
CA SER A 24 -8.60 3.74 -20.34
C SER A 24 -7.96 3.79 -18.95
N ASP A 25 -6.64 3.60 -18.85
CA ASP A 25 -5.90 3.67 -17.59
C ASP A 25 -5.84 5.09 -17.04
N LEU A 26 -5.79 6.11 -17.90
CA LEU A 26 -5.83 7.50 -17.46
C LEU A 26 -7.19 7.86 -16.87
N ILE A 27 -8.29 7.46 -17.52
CA ILE A 27 -9.64 7.66 -17.00
C ILE A 27 -9.83 6.90 -15.68
N ALA A 28 -9.39 5.65 -15.62
CA ALA A 28 -9.44 4.83 -14.41
C ALA A 28 -8.59 5.45 -13.28
N GLY A 29 -7.36 5.88 -13.58
CA GLY A 29 -6.46 6.51 -12.63
C GLY A 29 -7.01 7.81 -12.06
N VAL A 30 -7.58 8.68 -12.90
CA VAL A 30 -8.25 9.90 -12.44
C VAL A 30 -9.43 9.55 -11.53
N THR A 31 -10.26 8.59 -11.92
CA THR A 31 -11.43 8.15 -11.14
C THR A 31 -11.03 7.62 -9.77
N VAL A 32 -10.01 6.76 -9.71
CA VAL A 32 -9.49 6.18 -8.47
C VAL A 32 -8.81 7.25 -7.60
N SER A 33 -8.06 8.17 -8.19
CA SER A 33 -7.41 9.24 -7.42
C SER A 33 -8.42 10.20 -6.80
N LEU A 34 -9.52 10.50 -7.50
CA LEU A 34 -10.58 11.38 -7.02
C LEU A 34 -11.31 10.79 -5.81
N THR A 35 -11.43 9.46 -5.72
CA THR A 35 -12.02 8.78 -4.56
C THR A 35 -11.01 8.52 -3.44
N ALA A 36 -9.75 8.22 -3.79
CA ALA A 36 -8.70 7.94 -2.82
C ALA A 36 -8.27 9.17 -2.00
N VAL A 37 -8.26 10.37 -2.60
CA VAL A 37 -7.92 11.63 -1.92
C VAL A 37 -8.84 11.93 -0.73
N PRO A 38 -10.18 12.02 -0.88
CA PRO A 38 -11.07 12.27 0.24
C PRO A 38 -11.07 11.10 1.24
N GLN A 39 -10.91 9.86 0.77
CA GLN A 39 -10.82 8.68 1.64
C GLN A 39 -9.58 8.74 2.56
N GLY A 40 -8.41 9.09 2.02
CA GLY A 40 -7.18 9.25 2.80
C GLY A 40 -7.25 10.38 3.83
N ILE A 41 -7.87 11.51 3.46
CA ILE A 41 -8.09 12.64 4.37
C ILE A 41 -9.00 12.23 5.53
N ALA A 42 -10.12 11.57 5.23
CA ALA A 42 -11.06 11.08 6.26
C ALA A 42 -10.37 10.13 7.25
N TYR A 43 -9.51 9.23 6.76
CA TYR A 43 -8.76 8.29 7.58
C TYR A 43 -7.70 8.96 8.46
N ALA A 44 -6.99 9.98 7.97
CA ALA A 44 -6.07 10.76 8.80
C ALA A 44 -6.79 11.46 9.95
N VAL A 45 -7.96 12.04 9.68
CA VAL A 45 -8.80 12.69 10.70
C VAL A 45 -9.30 11.67 11.73
N VAL A 46 -9.73 10.49 11.29
CA VAL A 46 -10.12 9.40 12.20
C VAL A 46 -8.94 8.90 13.04
N ALA A 47 -7.72 8.95 12.50
CA ALA A 47 -6.50 8.62 13.23
C ALA A 47 -6.03 9.72 14.20
N GLY A 48 -6.69 10.88 14.22
CA GLY A 48 -6.31 12.02 15.07
C GLY A 48 -5.03 12.72 14.62
N LEU A 49 -4.64 12.55 13.34
CA LEU A 49 -3.47 13.18 12.72
C LEU A 49 -3.90 14.29 11.75
N ASP A 50 -2.93 15.13 11.37
CA ASP A 50 -3.14 16.14 10.33
C ASP A 50 -3.53 15.48 8.99
N PRO A 51 -4.55 15.98 8.26
CA PRO A 51 -4.94 15.50 6.94
C PRO A 51 -3.80 15.23 5.96
N ALA A 52 -2.70 16.00 6.04
CA ALA A 52 -1.54 15.82 5.18
C ALA A 52 -0.93 14.39 5.29
N TYR A 53 -0.95 13.79 6.48
CA TYR A 53 -0.41 12.43 6.69
C TYR A 53 -1.22 11.35 5.96
N GLY A 54 -2.52 11.57 5.74
CA GLY A 54 -3.37 10.67 4.95
C GLY A 54 -2.95 10.65 3.48
N LEU A 55 -2.64 11.82 2.92
CA LEU A 55 -2.15 11.91 1.54
C LEU A 55 -0.76 11.30 1.38
N TYR A 56 0.16 11.59 2.30
CA TYR A 56 1.52 11.06 2.23
C TYR A 56 1.55 9.54 2.32
N SER A 57 0.79 8.96 3.24
CA SER A 57 0.71 7.50 3.39
C SER A 57 0.04 6.82 2.19
N GLY A 58 -1.02 7.41 1.61
CA GLY A 58 -1.70 6.87 0.44
C GLY A 58 -0.85 6.90 -0.83
N ILE A 59 -0.20 8.03 -1.13
CA ILE A 59 0.64 8.18 -2.33
C ILE A 59 1.88 7.28 -2.23
N MET A 60 2.55 7.29 -1.07
CA MET A 60 3.80 6.55 -0.93
C MET A 60 3.56 5.03 -0.91
N GLY A 61 2.46 4.57 -0.32
CA GLY A 61 2.05 3.16 -0.39
C GLY A 61 1.82 2.68 -1.82
N ALA A 62 1.07 3.46 -2.61
CA ALA A 62 0.82 3.16 -4.02
C ALA A 62 2.10 3.19 -4.87
N PHE A 63 3.00 4.15 -4.63
CA PHE A 63 4.26 4.26 -5.36
C PHE A 63 5.19 3.07 -5.09
N VAL A 64 5.35 2.68 -3.83
CA VAL A 64 6.17 1.52 -3.44
C VAL A 64 5.56 0.23 -3.99
N TYR A 65 4.23 0.08 -3.93
CA TYR A 65 3.53 -1.07 -4.49
C TYR A 65 3.63 -1.13 -6.03
N MET A 66 3.62 0.00 -6.73
CA MET A 66 3.84 0.03 -8.18
C MET A 66 5.21 -0.56 -8.56
N LEU A 67 6.25 -0.33 -7.76
CA LEU A 67 7.62 -0.81 -8.03
C LEU A 67 7.83 -2.28 -7.65
N LEU A 68 7.24 -2.72 -6.53
CA LEU A 68 7.52 -4.03 -5.90
C LEU A 68 6.34 -5.02 -5.95
N GLY A 69 5.15 -4.56 -6.33
CA GLY A 69 3.89 -5.29 -6.21
C GLY A 69 3.73 -6.40 -7.26
N THR A 70 3.53 -7.62 -6.78
CA THR A 70 3.35 -8.83 -7.59
C THR A 70 1.95 -9.01 -8.17
N SER A 71 0.94 -8.32 -7.62
CA SER A 71 -0.47 -8.44 -8.03
C SER A 71 -0.99 -7.14 -8.61
N LYS A 72 -1.63 -7.19 -9.78
CA LYS A 72 -2.13 -5.99 -10.49
C LYS A 72 -3.33 -5.32 -9.81
N ASP A 73 -4.09 -6.05 -8.99
CA ASP A 73 -5.38 -5.59 -8.45
C ASP A 73 -5.36 -5.15 -6.98
N VAL A 74 -4.19 -5.16 -6.32
CA VAL A 74 -4.09 -4.83 -4.89
C VAL A 74 -3.80 -3.34 -4.72
N THR A 75 -4.73 -2.63 -4.09
CA THR A 75 -4.55 -1.25 -3.67
C THR A 75 -3.96 -1.23 -2.26
N VAL A 76 -2.74 -0.72 -2.13
CA VAL A 76 -2.10 -0.49 -0.84
C VAL A 76 -2.35 0.95 -0.41
N GLY A 77 -3.03 1.13 0.73
CA GLY A 77 -3.33 2.44 1.27
C GLY A 77 -3.82 2.38 2.72
N PRO A 78 -3.98 3.54 3.37
CA PRO A 78 -4.53 3.62 4.71
C PRO A 78 -5.97 3.07 4.72
N THR A 79 -6.32 2.31 5.76
CA THR A 79 -7.67 1.75 5.95
C THR A 79 -8.29 2.27 7.24
N ALA A 80 -9.61 2.19 7.34
CA ALA A 80 -10.35 2.62 8.53
C ALA A 80 -9.85 1.92 9.81
N ILE A 81 -9.56 0.61 9.73
CA ILE A 81 -9.06 -0.18 10.87
C ILE A 81 -7.67 0.29 11.30
N MET A 82 -6.74 0.50 10.36
CA MET A 82 -5.41 1.02 10.68
C MET A 82 -5.48 2.42 11.34
N SER A 83 -6.40 3.26 10.86
CA SER A 83 -6.62 4.60 11.40
C SER A 83 -7.12 4.55 12.85
N LEU A 84 -8.12 3.71 13.13
CA LEU A 84 -8.66 3.52 14.48
C LEU A 84 -7.64 2.95 15.46
N MET A 85 -6.82 1.99 15.02
CA MET A 85 -5.77 1.42 15.88
C MET A 85 -4.69 2.46 16.19
N THR A 86 -4.30 3.26 15.20
CA THR A 86 -3.29 4.32 15.36
C THR A 86 -3.78 5.45 16.26
N TYR A 87 -5.07 5.81 16.18
CA TYR A 87 -5.69 6.86 17.00
C TYR A 87 -5.40 6.70 18.50
N LYS A 88 -5.55 5.48 19.02
CA LYS A 88 -5.34 5.19 20.45
C LYS A 88 -3.92 5.53 20.93
N TYR A 89 -2.91 5.34 20.07
CA TYR A 89 -1.52 5.60 20.41
C TYR A 89 -1.10 7.03 20.07
N ALA A 90 -1.58 7.56 18.94
CA ALA A 90 -1.32 8.95 18.53
C ALA A 90 -1.90 9.95 19.53
N SER A 91 -3.10 9.70 20.05
CA SER A 91 -3.75 10.56 21.06
C SER A 91 -3.04 10.51 22.42
N ALA A 92 -2.46 9.36 22.78
CA ALA A 92 -1.81 9.16 24.08
C ALA A 92 -0.37 9.67 24.14
N TYR A 93 0.39 9.56 23.05
CA TYR A 93 1.84 9.80 23.04
C TYR A 93 2.32 10.75 21.93
N GLY A 94 1.42 11.24 21.07
CA GLY A 94 1.73 12.18 20.00
C GLY A 94 2.05 11.53 18.64
N VAL A 95 2.37 12.37 17.66
CA VAL A 95 2.58 11.98 16.26
C VAL A 95 3.85 11.15 16.04
N ASP A 96 4.89 11.35 16.84
CA ASP A 96 6.17 10.63 16.72
C ASP A 96 6.00 9.12 16.95
N TYR A 97 5.09 8.74 17.86
CA TYR A 97 4.76 7.33 18.12
C TYR A 97 4.02 6.68 16.95
N ALA A 98 3.18 7.43 16.22
CA ALA A 98 2.52 6.90 15.02
C ALA A 98 3.55 6.56 13.92
N VAL A 99 4.58 7.40 13.76
CA VAL A 99 5.69 7.14 12.82
C VAL A 99 6.52 5.93 13.26
N LEU A 100 6.85 5.83 14.54
CA LEU A 100 7.58 4.68 15.09
C LEU A 100 6.79 3.37 14.92
N LEU A 101 5.49 3.39 15.20
CA LEU A 101 4.59 2.24 15.00
C LEU A 101 4.54 1.81 13.54
N CYS A 102 4.46 2.78 12.61
CA CYS A 102 4.52 2.51 11.17
C CYS A 102 5.86 1.85 10.78
N PHE A 103 6.98 2.37 11.29
CA PHE A 103 8.30 1.81 11.03
C PHE A 103 8.44 0.37 11.54
N ILE A 104 8.05 0.12 12.79
CA ILE A 104 8.10 -1.22 13.39
C ILE A 104 7.18 -2.19 12.64
N SER A 105 5.95 -1.76 12.30
CA SER A 105 5.02 -2.56 11.49
C SER A 105 5.60 -2.92 10.13
N GLY A 106 6.31 -1.98 9.48
CA GLY A 106 7.02 -2.22 8.23
C GLY A 106 8.14 -3.26 8.38
N VAL A 107 8.96 -3.16 9.42
CA VAL A 107 10.03 -4.14 9.70
C VAL A 107 9.45 -5.53 9.97
N VAL A 108 8.39 -5.63 10.77
CA VAL A 108 7.72 -6.91 11.06
C VAL A 108 7.14 -7.53 9.78
N THR A 109 6.47 -6.72 8.95
CA THR A 109 5.93 -7.18 7.66
C THR A 109 7.03 -7.63 6.71
N PHE A 110 8.16 -6.92 6.70
CA PHE A 110 9.33 -7.29 5.90
C PHE A 110 9.93 -8.63 6.34
N ILE A 111 10.06 -8.86 7.65
CA ILE A 111 10.54 -10.14 8.21
C ILE A 111 9.57 -11.28 7.85
N PHE A 112 8.25 -11.07 7.98
CA PHE A 112 7.26 -12.07 7.57
C PHE A 112 7.30 -12.36 6.06
N GLY A 113 7.53 -11.33 5.23
CA GLY A 113 7.76 -11.50 3.81
C GLY A 113 9.01 -12.34 3.50
N LEU A 114 10.10 -12.12 4.24
CA LEU A 114 11.35 -12.86 4.08
C LEU A 114 11.24 -14.32 4.51
N LEU A 115 10.45 -14.60 5.55
CA LEU A 115 10.16 -15.96 6.02
C LEU A 115 9.17 -16.72 5.12
N HIS A 116 8.63 -16.10 4.06
CA HIS A 116 7.64 -16.69 3.15
C HIS A 116 6.43 -17.35 3.84
N LEU A 117 6.02 -16.87 5.02
CA LEU A 117 4.92 -17.45 5.80
C LEU A 117 3.58 -17.49 5.04
N GLY A 118 3.41 -16.66 4.00
CA GLY A 118 2.24 -16.73 3.11
C GLY A 118 2.10 -18.05 2.34
N LYS A 119 3.19 -18.81 2.15
CA LYS A 119 3.12 -20.16 1.55
C LYS A 119 2.61 -21.22 2.52
N PHE A 120 2.76 -20.98 3.82
CA PHE A 120 2.35 -21.92 4.85
C PHE A 120 0.82 -22.02 4.96
N THR A 121 0.10 -20.91 4.71
CA THR A 121 -1.37 -20.89 4.72
C THR A 121 -2.01 -21.53 3.48
N LEU A 122 -1.32 -21.59 2.34
CA LEU A 122 -1.85 -22.17 1.09
C LEU A 122 -1.56 -23.67 0.93
N ASN A 123 -0.77 -24.27 1.82
CA ASN A 123 -0.42 -25.70 1.75
C ASN A 123 -1.36 -26.59 2.59
N GLU A 124 -2.45 -26.03 3.12
CA GLU A 124 -3.42 -26.73 3.99
C GLU A 124 -4.83 -26.78 3.37
N THR A 125 -4.96 -26.46 2.08
CA THR A 125 -6.22 -26.54 1.31
C THR A 125 -6.15 -27.50 0.12
N ASP A 126 -5.27 -28.51 0.19
CA ASP A 126 -5.33 -29.70 -0.68
C ASP A 126 -5.87 -30.90 0.09
#